data_AF-A0A2N3XXI9-F1
#
_entry.id   AF-A0A2N3XXI9-F1
#
_cell.length_a   1.000
_cell.length_b   1.000
_cell.length_c   1.000
_cell.angle_alpha   90.00
_cell.angle_beta   90.00
_cell.angle_gamma   90.00
#
_symmetry.space_group_name_H-M   'P 1'
#
loop_
_entity.id
_entity.type
_entity.pdbx_description
1 polymer ?
#
loop_
_entity_poly.entity_id
_entity_poly.type
_entity_poly.pdbx_seq_one_letter_code
_entity_poly.pdbx_strand_id
1 'polypeptide(L)'
;MSDEMYSVEQVANRLGLHVRTVRGYIRSGRLKAVRIGKQYRIARADLEELTGKPQPSSAGAAPVEVSSIVQIDGVDRAAADRLSTLVLAGANSASNPAHPLRIQTVHDEERNRMKFVVLGGAGATAEILQLIEAVLDGDNGLLSGEVGGA
;
A
#
# COMPACT_ATOMS: atom_id res chain seq x y z
N MET A 1 -14.31 -22.69 10.63
CA MET A 1 -14.87 -21.82 11.69
C MET A 1 -16.34 -21.62 11.37
N SER A 2 -17.22 -21.88 12.32
CA SER A 2 -18.67 -21.97 12.11
C SER A 2 -19.26 -20.63 11.69
N ASP A 3 -19.95 -20.58 10.56
CA ASP A 3 -20.63 -19.38 10.07
C ASP A 3 -21.83 -19.09 11.00
N GLU A 4 -21.63 -18.21 11.97
CA GLU A 4 -22.62 -17.89 13.01
C GLU A 4 -23.77 -17.09 12.38
N MET A 5 -24.90 -17.77 12.17
CA MET A 5 -26.10 -17.18 11.55
C MET A 5 -27.08 -16.65 12.59
N TYR A 6 -27.50 -15.39 12.42
CA TYR A 6 -28.48 -14.75 13.27
C TYR A 6 -29.89 -14.81 12.69
N SER A 7 -30.88 -14.92 13.58
CA SER A 7 -32.28 -14.63 13.24
C SER A 7 -32.51 -13.12 13.17
N VAL A 8 -33.60 -12.73 12.50
CA VAL A 8 -34.03 -11.32 12.43
C VAL A 8 -34.26 -10.72 13.83
N GLU A 9 -34.76 -11.53 14.78
CA GLU A 9 -34.99 -11.11 16.17
C GLU A 9 -33.69 -10.89 16.92
N GLN A 10 -32.69 -11.76 16.72
CA GLN A 10 -31.37 -11.59 17.33
C GLN A 10 -30.67 -10.32 16.82
N VAL A 11 -30.80 -10.03 15.52
CA VAL A 11 -30.29 -8.79 14.93
C VAL A 11 -31.01 -7.57 15.47
N ALA A 12 -32.34 -7.62 15.57
CA ALA A 12 -33.16 -6.56 16.15
C ALA A 12 -32.71 -6.23 17.59
N ASN A 13 -32.55 -7.25 18.43
CA ASN A 13 -32.10 -7.08 19.81
C ASN A 13 -30.69 -6.50 19.90
N ARG A 14 -29.76 -6.94 19.03
CA ARG A 14 -28.38 -6.45 19.02
C ARG A 14 -28.25 -5.00 18.58
N LEU A 15 -29.06 -4.57 17.62
CA LEU A 15 -29.04 -3.20 17.11
C LEU A 15 -29.97 -2.25 17.89
N GLY A 16 -30.74 -2.76 18.86
CA GLY A 16 -31.78 -1.98 19.54
C GLY A 16 -32.89 -1.51 18.60
N LEU A 17 -33.12 -2.24 17.51
CA LEU A 17 -34.11 -1.91 16.47
C LEU A 17 -35.34 -2.80 16.58
N HIS A 18 -36.47 -2.30 16.08
CA HIS A 18 -37.66 -3.13 15.95
C HIS A 18 -37.51 -4.15 14.80
N VAL A 19 -38.03 -5.37 14.97
CA VAL A 19 -37.99 -6.46 13.97
C VAL A 19 -38.52 -5.99 12.60
N ARG A 20 -39.52 -5.13 12.60
CA ARG A 20 -40.08 -4.51 11.38
C ARG A 20 -39.03 -3.71 10.58
N THR A 21 -38.17 -2.97 11.27
CA THR A 21 -37.10 -2.17 10.64
C THR A 21 -36.07 -3.08 10.00
N VAL A 22 -35.64 -4.14 10.70
CA VAL A 22 -34.71 -5.15 10.17
C VAL A 22 -35.30 -5.85 8.94
N ARG A 23 -36.57 -6.23 8.96
CA ARG A 23 -37.28 -6.76 7.77
C ARG A 23 -37.34 -5.76 6.63
N GLY A 24 -37.49 -4.47 6.94
CA GLY A 24 -37.41 -3.37 5.98
C GLY A 24 -36.02 -3.27 5.32
N TYR A 25 -34.94 -3.44 6.09
CA TYR A 25 -33.58 -3.47 5.55
C TYR A 25 -33.34 -4.67 4.63
N ILE A 26 -33.83 -5.85 5.00
CA ILE A 26 -33.75 -7.04 4.13
C ILE A 26 -34.52 -6.80 2.83
N ARG A 27 -35.76 -6.26 2.91
CA ARG A 27 -36.60 -6.01 1.73
C ARG A 27 -36.04 -4.93 0.80
N SER A 28 -35.37 -3.92 1.37
CA SER A 28 -34.72 -2.84 0.61
C SER A 28 -33.33 -3.21 0.10
N GLY A 29 -32.82 -4.41 0.42
CA GLY A 29 -31.48 -4.85 0.04
C GLY A 29 -30.34 -4.23 0.86
N ARG A 30 -30.64 -3.43 1.89
CA ARG A 30 -29.64 -2.85 2.78
C ARG A 30 -28.99 -3.86 3.73
N LEU A 31 -29.66 -4.98 4.00
CA LEU A 31 -29.12 -6.07 4.80
C LEU A 31 -29.27 -7.37 4.03
N LYS A 32 -28.14 -8.02 3.72
CA LYS A 32 -28.14 -9.33 3.08
C LYS A 32 -28.64 -10.38 4.08
N ALA A 33 -29.53 -11.25 3.59
CA ALA A 33 -30.07 -12.34 4.39
C ALA A 33 -30.41 -13.52 3.48
N VAL A 34 -30.10 -14.73 3.95
CA VAL A 34 -30.43 -15.99 3.28
C VAL A 34 -31.71 -16.54 3.88
N ARG A 35 -32.61 -17.03 3.03
CA ARG A 35 -33.83 -17.70 3.49
C ARG A 35 -33.55 -19.18 3.70
N ILE A 36 -33.57 -19.62 4.95
CA ILE A 36 -33.42 -21.03 5.33
C ILE A 36 -34.79 -21.51 5.83
N GLY A 37 -35.47 -22.28 4.99
CA GLY A 37 -36.86 -22.69 5.21
C GLY A 37 -37.83 -21.51 5.25
N LYS A 38 -38.52 -21.33 6.38
CA LYS A 38 -39.49 -20.23 6.60
C LYS A 38 -38.87 -18.99 7.26
N GLN A 39 -37.58 -19.02 7.58
CA GLN A 39 -36.92 -17.96 8.35
C GLN A 39 -35.81 -17.30 7.54
N TYR A 40 -35.61 -16.01 7.77
CA TYR A 40 -34.40 -15.31 7.32
C TYR A 40 -33.27 -15.55 8.31
N ARG A 41 -32.10 -15.83 7.77
CA ARG A 41 -30.83 -15.97 8.47
C ARG A 41 -29.86 -14.92 7.93
N ILE A 42 -29.20 -14.24 8.83
CA ILE A 42 -28.28 -13.13 8.53
C ILE A 42 -26.91 -13.58 9.00
N ALA A 43 -25.93 -13.60 8.10
CA ALA A 43 -24.58 -13.93 8.49
C ALA A 43 -24.00 -12.79 9.36
N ARG A 44 -23.09 -13.13 10.27
CA ARG A 44 -22.41 -12.13 11.09
C ARG A 44 -21.71 -11.06 10.24
N ALA A 45 -21.07 -11.47 9.15
CA ALA A 45 -20.40 -10.57 8.21
C ALA A 45 -21.35 -9.51 7.61
N ASP A 46 -22.54 -9.94 7.16
CA ASP A 46 -23.55 -9.05 6.57
C ASP A 46 -24.10 -8.04 7.59
N LEU A 47 -24.20 -8.45 8.86
CA LEU A 47 -24.59 -7.55 9.95
C LEU A 47 -23.50 -6.51 10.22
N GLU A 48 -22.23 -6.93 10.26
CA GLU A 48 -21.09 -6.04 10.48
C GLU A 48 -20.96 -5.01 9.34
N GLU A 49 -21.15 -5.43 8.08
CA GLU A 49 -21.21 -4.57 6.89
C GLU A 49 -22.29 -3.49 7.03
N LEU A 50 -23.51 -3.86 7.48
CA LEU A 50 -24.60 -2.91 7.72
C LEU A 50 -24.24 -1.87 8.78
N THR A 51 -23.55 -2.27 9.85
CA THR A 51 -23.17 -1.37 10.95
C THR A 51 -21.95 -0.50 10.64
N GLY A 52 -21.37 -0.63 9.44
CA GLY A 52 -20.21 0.15 9.03
C GLY A 52 -18.93 -0.23 9.77
N LYS A 53 -18.87 -1.40 10.42
CA LYS A 53 -17.57 -1.99 10.74
C LYS A 53 -17.02 -2.47 9.41
N PRO A 54 -15.94 -1.86 8.89
CA PRO A 54 -15.35 -2.33 7.67
C PRO A 54 -14.88 -3.75 7.97
N GLN A 55 -15.57 -4.74 7.40
CA GLN A 55 -14.95 -6.03 7.22
C GLN A 55 -13.68 -5.74 6.42
N PRO A 56 -12.47 -6.13 6.89
CA PRO A 56 -11.31 -6.06 6.03
C PRO A 56 -11.69 -6.87 4.80
N SER A 57 -11.84 -6.18 3.67
CA SER A 57 -12.19 -6.80 2.41
C SER A 57 -11.25 -7.98 2.24
N SER A 58 -11.82 -9.18 2.22
CA SER A 58 -11.10 -10.42 1.94
C SER A 58 -10.70 -10.40 0.46
N ALA A 59 -9.70 -9.57 0.14
CA ALA A 59 -8.89 -9.47 -1.08
C ALA A 59 -8.02 -8.20 -1.13
N GLY A 60 -7.91 -7.40 -0.05
CA GLY A 60 -6.84 -6.40 0.06
C GLY A 60 -5.70 -6.99 0.88
N ALA A 61 -4.53 -7.22 0.27
CA ALA A 61 -3.32 -7.52 1.03
C ALA A 61 -3.20 -6.50 2.17
N ALA A 62 -2.83 -6.94 3.39
CA ALA A 62 -2.60 -6.03 4.51
C ALA A 62 -1.72 -4.87 4.03
N PRO A 63 -2.02 -3.60 4.37
CA PRO A 63 -1.23 -2.48 3.90
C PRO A 63 0.23 -2.70 4.31
N VAL A 64 1.09 -2.97 3.32
CA VAL A 64 2.53 -3.19 3.53
C VAL A 64 3.22 -1.85 3.34
N GLU A 65 3.74 -1.33 4.44
CA GLU A 65 4.62 -0.18 4.44
C GLU A 65 6.07 -0.63 4.58
N VAL A 66 6.96 0.04 3.86
CA VAL A 66 8.40 -0.19 3.87
C VAL A 66 9.10 1.09 4.27
N SER A 67 10.06 0.95 5.18
CA SER A 67 11.08 1.94 5.49
C SER A 67 12.42 1.34 5.12
N SER A 68 13.08 1.91 4.12
CA SER A 68 14.36 1.44 3.62
C SER A 68 15.41 2.54 3.73
N ILE A 69 16.61 2.14 4.14
CA ILE A 69 17.79 2.99 4.14
C ILE A 69 18.80 2.34 3.20
N VAL A 70 19.15 3.06 2.13
CA VAL A 70 20.17 2.63 1.18
C VAL A 70 21.40 3.50 1.39
N GLN A 71 22.56 2.87 1.60
CA GLN A 71 23.85 3.56 1.70
C GLN A 71 24.75 3.06 0.58
N ILE A 72 25.38 4.00 -0.11
CA ILE A 72 26.30 3.76 -1.22
C ILE A 72 27.58 4.51 -0.92
N ASP A 73 28.69 3.80 -0.86
CA ASP A 73 30.03 4.37 -0.68
C ASP A 73 30.73 4.48 -2.06
N GLY A 74 31.68 5.41 -2.19
CA GLY A 74 32.40 5.64 -3.45
C GLY A 74 31.63 6.40 -4.52
N VAL A 75 30.57 7.13 -4.15
CA VAL A 75 29.76 7.92 -5.09
C VAL A 75 30.44 9.25 -5.33
N ASP A 76 30.89 9.49 -6.57
CA ASP A 76 31.36 10.80 -6.99
C ASP A 76 30.20 11.78 -7.25
N ARG A 77 30.52 13.06 -7.43
CA ARG A 77 29.50 14.10 -7.64
C ARG A 77 28.63 13.85 -8.88
N ALA A 78 29.20 13.33 -9.96
CA ALA A 78 28.45 13.08 -11.20
C ALA A 78 27.46 11.93 -11.04
N ALA A 79 27.88 10.85 -10.36
CA ALA A 79 27.04 9.74 -9.96
C ALA A 79 25.95 10.21 -8.98
N ALA A 80 26.28 11.10 -8.04
CA ALA A 80 25.33 11.64 -7.08
C ALA A 80 24.20 12.43 -7.75
N ASP A 81 24.54 13.33 -8.68
CA ASP A 81 23.56 14.13 -9.43
C ASP A 81 22.64 13.25 -10.28
N ARG A 82 23.20 12.20 -10.90
CA ARG A 82 22.45 11.22 -11.69
C ARG A 82 21.48 10.43 -10.83
N LEU A 83 21.97 9.81 -9.76
CA LEU A 83 21.18 9.03 -8.82
C LEU A 83 20.05 9.87 -8.20
N SER A 84 20.35 11.10 -7.79
CA SER A 84 19.35 12.02 -7.23
C SER A 84 18.23 12.32 -8.25
N THR A 85 18.60 12.65 -9.49
CA THR A 85 17.66 12.92 -10.58
C THR A 85 16.78 11.70 -10.88
N LEU A 86 17.38 10.52 -10.97
CA LEU A 86 16.70 9.28 -11.32
C LEU A 86 15.74 8.83 -10.23
N VAL A 87 16.16 8.91 -8.97
CA VAL A 87 15.30 8.58 -7.81
C VAL A 87 14.13 9.56 -7.71
N LEU A 88 14.36 10.86 -7.95
CA LEU A 88 13.28 11.86 -7.96
C LEU A 88 12.28 11.60 -9.10
N ALA A 89 12.76 11.27 -10.30
CA ALA A 89 11.89 10.91 -11.43
C ALA A 89 11.09 9.63 -11.14
N GLY A 90 11.74 8.59 -10.62
CA GLY A 90 11.11 7.34 -10.22
C GLY A 90 10.04 7.53 -9.14
N ALA A 91 10.30 8.39 -8.14
CA ALA A 91 9.33 8.68 -7.09
C ALA A 91 8.03 9.28 -7.64
N ASN A 92 8.13 10.15 -8.63
CA ASN A 92 6.95 10.74 -9.28
C ASN A 92 6.20 9.73 -10.17
N SER A 93 6.91 8.79 -10.80
CA SER A 93 6.30 7.77 -11.67
C SER A 93 5.65 6.62 -10.88
N ALA A 94 6.26 6.20 -9.77
CA ALA A 94 5.81 5.10 -8.91
C ALA A 94 4.78 5.52 -7.85
N SER A 95 4.41 6.80 -7.83
CA SER A 95 3.48 7.34 -6.85
C SER A 95 2.07 6.82 -7.05
N ASN A 96 1.66 5.85 -6.23
CA ASN A 96 0.25 5.53 -6.04
C ASN A 96 -0.39 6.65 -5.20
N PRO A 97 -1.44 7.33 -5.67
CA PRO A 97 -2.09 8.42 -4.91
C PRO A 97 -2.65 7.95 -3.55
N ALA A 98 -2.89 6.65 -3.37
CA ALA A 98 -3.30 6.07 -2.08
C ALA A 98 -2.13 5.90 -1.09
N HIS A 99 -0.88 5.80 -1.57
CA HIS A 99 0.32 5.58 -0.74
C HIS A 99 1.51 6.36 -1.32
N PRO A 100 1.63 7.67 -1.00
CA PRO A 100 2.68 8.51 -1.56
C PRO A 100 4.06 8.03 -1.08
N LEU A 101 5.01 7.97 -2.02
CA LEU A 101 6.39 7.62 -1.72
C LEU A 101 7.15 8.86 -1.23
N ARG A 102 7.75 8.78 -0.05
CA ARG A 102 8.62 9.82 0.50
C ARG A 102 10.06 9.38 0.43
N ILE A 103 10.89 10.17 -0.24
CA ILE A 103 12.33 9.91 -0.35
C ILE A 103 13.11 11.11 0.21
N GLN A 104 14.12 10.83 1.01
CA GLN A 104 15.14 11.79 1.41
C GLN A 104 16.51 11.33 0.90
N THR A 105 17.26 12.25 0.31
CA THR A 105 18.61 12.01 -0.19
C THR A 105 19.58 12.86 0.61
N VAL A 106 20.68 12.24 1.06
CA VAL A 106 21.79 12.92 1.74
C VAL A 106 23.08 12.50 1.04
N HIS A 107 23.82 13.47 0.51
CA HIS A 107 25.13 13.25 -0.08
C HIS A 107 26.21 13.88 0.81
N ASP A 108 27.22 13.10 1.15
CA ASP A 108 28.42 13.48 1.90
C ASP A 108 29.59 13.46 0.91
N GLU A 109 29.90 14.61 0.32
CA GLU A 109 30.95 14.76 -0.70
C GLU A 109 32.35 14.46 -0.13
N GLU A 110 32.63 14.85 1.12
CA GLU A 110 33.94 14.61 1.74
C GLU A 110 34.22 13.11 1.93
N ARG A 111 33.17 12.31 2.14
CA ARG A 111 33.26 10.86 2.33
C ARG A 111 32.87 10.06 1.08
N ASN A 112 32.59 10.72 -0.04
CA ASN A 112 32.04 10.11 -1.27
C ASN A 112 30.91 9.12 -0.96
N ARG A 113 29.95 9.54 -0.14
CA ARG A 113 28.91 8.64 0.38
C ARG A 113 27.53 9.23 0.18
N MET A 114 26.63 8.43 -0.37
CA MET A 114 25.23 8.81 -0.54
C MET A 114 24.30 7.91 0.28
N LYS A 115 23.28 8.53 0.88
CA LYS A 115 22.24 7.87 1.65
C LYS A 115 20.87 8.23 1.12
N PHE A 116 20.04 7.22 0.89
CA PHE A 116 18.62 7.38 0.62
C PHE A 116 17.81 6.84 1.79
N VAL A 117 16.76 7.56 2.17
CA VAL A 117 15.73 7.10 3.10
C VAL A 117 14.42 7.07 2.33
N VAL A 118 13.87 5.87 2.13
CA VAL A 118 12.66 5.62 1.33
C VAL A 118 11.55 5.14 2.25
N LEU A 119 10.39 5.78 2.19
CA LEU A 119 9.20 5.47 2.98
C LEU A 119 8.00 5.36 2.03
N GLY A 120 7.32 4.22 2.01
CA GLY A 120 6.10 4.05 1.22
C GLY A 120 5.69 2.60 1.03
N GLY A 121 4.88 2.34 0.00
CA GLY A 121 4.41 0.98 -0.31
C GLY A 121 5.54 0.07 -0.81
N ALA A 122 5.39 -1.24 -0.60
CA ALA A 122 6.39 -2.23 -0.99
C ALA A 122 6.72 -2.23 -2.49
N GLY A 123 5.71 -2.15 -3.37
CA GLY A 123 5.91 -2.14 -4.83
C GLY A 123 6.71 -0.94 -5.31
N ALA A 124 6.28 0.27 -4.91
CA ALA A 124 6.98 1.51 -5.25
C ALA A 124 8.41 1.54 -4.68
N THR A 125 8.62 1.00 -3.48
CA THR A 125 9.97 0.89 -2.89
C THR A 125 10.84 -0.07 -3.71
N ALA A 126 10.31 -1.20 -4.16
CA ALA A 126 11.06 -2.17 -4.98
C ALA A 126 11.49 -1.56 -6.33
N GLU A 127 10.62 -0.78 -6.98
CA GLU A 127 10.96 -0.06 -8.22
C GLU A 127 12.13 0.91 -8.02
N ILE A 128 12.14 1.66 -6.90
CA ILE A 128 13.26 2.56 -6.58
C ILE A 128 14.57 1.79 -6.36
N LEU A 129 14.51 0.67 -5.64
CA LEU A 129 15.71 -0.14 -5.39
C LEU A 129 16.30 -0.68 -6.70
N GLN A 130 15.44 -1.15 -7.62
CA GLN A 130 15.86 -1.59 -8.95
C GLN A 130 16.47 -0.44 -9.78
N LEU A 131 15.92 0.78 -9.68
CA LEU A 131 16.47 1.96 -10.35
C LEU A 131 17.86 2.32 -9.80
N ILE A 132 18.06 2.24 -8.48
CA ILE A 132 19.36 2.49 -7.86
C ILE A 132 20.37 1.43 -8.32
N GLU A 133 20.00 0.15 -8.29
CA GLU A 133 20.85 -0.96 -8.74
C GLU A 133 21.25 -0.80 -10.22
N ALA A 134 20.30 -0.49 -11.12
CA ALA A 134 20.58 -0.30 -12.54
C ALA A 134 21.57 0.84 -12.85
N VAL A 135 21.68 1.84 -11.97
CA VAL A 135 22.64 2.95 -12.11
C VAL A 135 24.02 2.55 -11.57
N LEU A 136 24.06 1.71 -10.53
CA LEU A 136 25.29 1.24 -9.90
C LEU A 136 25.95 0.09 -10.68
N ASP A 137 25.16 -0.86 -11.18
CA ASP A 137 25.62 -1.97 -12.04
C ASP A 137 25.93 -1.51 -13.47
N GLY A 138 25.52 -0.30 -13.81
CA GLY A 138 25.66 0.28 -15.13
C GLY A 138 27.11 0.62 -15.47
N ASP A 139 27.79 -0.33 -16.08
CA ASP A 139 28.70 -0.18 -17.24
C ASP A 139 27.97 0.47 -18.45
N ASN A 140 27.04 1.40 -18.17
CA ASN A 140 26.09 2.00 -19.09
C ASN A 140 26.73 3.16 -19.85
N GLY A 141 27.94 3.00 -20.39
CA GLY A 141 28.55 3.87 -21.43
C GLY A 141 28.53 5.40 -21.23
N LEU A 142 28.15 5.88 -20.04
CA LEU A 142 27.90 7.29 -19.70
C LEU A 142 28.84 7.74 -18.57
N LEU A 143 29.67 6.84 -18.05
CA LEU A 143 30.63 7.09 -16.96
C LEU A 143 32.05 7.41 -17.46
N SER A 144 32.34 7.25 -18.75
CA SER A 144 33.65 7.63 -19.29
C SER A 144 33.66 9.06 -19.79
N GLY A 145 33.76 10.00 -18.85
CA GLY A 145 34.42 11.26 -19.11
C GLY A 145 35.93 11.04 -19.07
N GLU A 146 36.48 10.28 -20.04
CA GLU A 146 37.93 10.32 -20.27
C GLU A 146 38.27 11.75 -20.70
N VAL A 147 38.92 12.47 -19.80
CA VAL A 147 39.63 13.71 -20.12
C VAL A 147 40.79 13.29 -21.02
N GLY A 148 40.52 13.27 -22.33
CA GLY A 148 41.54 13.11 -23.36
C GLY A 148 42.45 14.34 -23.35
N GLY A 149 43.54 14.26 -22.60
CA GLY A 149 44.68 15.15 -22.74
C GLY A 149 45.50 14.75 -23.97
N ALA A 150 45.60 15.66 -24.92
CA ALA A 150 46.67 15.74 -25.91
C ALA A 150 46.93 17.22 -26.21
#